data_AF-A0A636WXV7-F1
#
_entry.id   AF-A0A636WXV7-F1
#
_cell.length_a   1.000
_cell.length_b   1.000
_cell.length_c   1.000
_cell.angle_alpha   90.00
_cell.angle_beta   90.00
_cell.angle_gamma   90.00
#
_symmetry.space_group_name_H-M   'P 1'
#
loop_
_entity.id
_entity.type
_entity.pdbx_description
1 polymer ?
#
loop_
_entity_poly.entity_id
_entity_poly.type
_entity_poly.pdbx_seq_one_letter_code
_entity_poly.pdbx_strand_id
1 'polypeptide(L)'
;MSMKKYLAMITGSLLVSSSAMAVSDNTITFQGEVSDETCSVVINGNQAKPVVLLPTVSTKDLSEQGKTAGPITFDIGLSGCTGSKDKTTKISTVFVGNQVTSNGNLGNTGSAKNVEVQLLDTSGEPINLTGGFTGDGDLQLEPNASEASATYTARYYSTGKAEAGTVAATLQYAVSYK
;
A
#
# COMPACT_ATOMS: atom_id res chain seq x y z
N MET A 1 -5.32 13.13 80.04
CA MET A 1 -3.89 13.35 79.71
C MET A 1 -3.72 12.97 78.24
N SER A 2 -3.98 13.87 77.31
CA SER A 2 -3.08 14.90 76.74
C SER A 2 -2.62 14.49 75.34
N MET A 3 -3.23 15.15 74.33
CA MET A 3 -2.77 15.52 72.98
C MET A 3 -1.75 14.66 72.20
N LYS A 4 -2.10 14.37 70.93
CA LYS A 4 -1.50 14.94 69.68
C LYS A 4 -2.32 14.38 68.49
N LYS A 5 -3.07 15.18 67.70
CA LYS A 5 -2.69 15.83 66.41
C LYS A 5 -1.85 14.86 65.54
N TYR A 6 -2.24 14.46 64.32
CA TYR A 6 -2.28 15.31 63.13
C TYR A 6 -3.25 14.80 62.04
N LEU A 7 -3.92 15.79 61.45
CA LEU A 7 -4.67 15.82 60.20
C LEU A 7 -3.68 15.89 59.02
N ALA A 8 -3.85 15.07 57.96
CA ALA A 8 -3.36 15.40 56.62
C ALA A 8 -4.08 14.57 55.55
N MET A 9 -5.12 15.18 55.00
CA MET A 9 -5.77 14.83 53.74
C MET A 9 -4.85 15.28 52.59
N ILE A 10 -4.46 14.38 51.69
CA ILE A 10 -3.82 14.73 50.42
C ILE A 10 -4.60 14.07 49.29
N THR A 11 -5.47 14.88 48.69
CA THR A 11 -6.01 14.72 47.35
C THR A 11 -4.88 14.87 46.32
N GLY A 12 -4.68 13.86 45.49
CA GLY A 12 -3.77 13.91 44.33
C GLY A 12 -4.45 13.33 43.10
N SER A 13 -5.26 14.15 42.42
CA SER A 13 -5.80 13.82 41.11
C SER A 13 -4.65 13.81 40.09
N LEU A 14 -4.23 12.61 39.68
CA LEU A 14 -3.29 12.43 38.58
C LEU A 14 -4.04 12.70 37.26
N LEU A 15 -3.95 13.94 36.78
CA LEU A 15 -4.23 14.29 35.39
C LEU A 15 -3.15 13.63 34.53
N VAL A 16 -3.48 12.51 33.90
CA VAL A 16 -2.66 11.94 32.83
C VAL A 16 -2.87 12.83 31.61
N SER A 17 -1.98 13.79 31.42
CA SER A 17 -1.86 14.54 30.18
C SER A 17 -1.40 13.57 29.09
N SER A 18 -2.33 13.02 28.33
CA SER A 18 -2.03 12.41 27.04
C SER A 18 -1.46 13.52 26.16
N SER A 19 -0.13 13.53 26.01
CA SER A 19 0.55 14.38 25.03
C SER A 19 0.16 13.87 23.65
N ALA A 20 -0.96 14.37 23.12
CA ALA A 20 -1.17 14.40 21.69
C ALA A 20 -0.03 15.23 21.10
N MET A 21 0.96 14.55 20.50
CA MET A 21 2.00 15.21 19.74
C MET A 21 1.33 15.81 18.50
N ALA A 22 0.90 17.06 18.61
CA ALA A 22 0.47 17.83 17.47
C ALA A 22 1.69 17.99 16.56
N VAL A 23 1.72 17.23 15.47
CA VAL A 23 2.69 17.43 14.39
C VAL A 23 2.34 18.78 13.77
N SER A 24 3.21 19.78 13.96
CA SER A 24 3.03 21.11 13.36
C SER A 24 2.98 21.04 11.83
N ASP A 25 2.26 21.97 11.20
CA ASP A 25 2.09 22.09 9.73
C ASP A 25 3.41 22.27 8.95
N ASN A 26 4.55 22.48 9.62
CA ASN A 26 5.87 22.68 9.04
C ASN A 26 6.89 21.60 9.44
N THR A 27 6.47 20.33 9.60
CA THR A 27 7.35 19.22 9.94
C THR A 27 7.70 18.38 8.70
N ILE A 28 8.99 18.17 8.43
CA ILE A 28 9.45 17.13 7.51
C ILE A 28 9.64 15.85 8.32
N THR A 29 8.87 14.81 7.98
CA THR A 29 8.95 13.50 8.64
C THR A 29 9.68 12.51 7.74
N PHE A 30 10.83 12.02 8.20
CA PHE A 30 11.56 10.93 7.55
C PHE A 30 11.20 9.61 8.24
N GLN A 31 10.72 8.65 7.47
CA GLN A 31 10.43 7.30 7.93
C GLN A 31 11.19 6.32 7.05
N GLY A 32 11.84 5.36 7.70
CA GLY A 32 12.62 4.32 7.07
C GLY A 32 12.76 3.17 8.04
N GLU A 33 13.20 2.04 7.52
CA GLU A 33 13.28 0.79 8.25
C GLU A 33 14.65 0.17 8.06
N VAL A 34 15.16 -0.46 9.12
CA VAL A 34 16.41 -1.22 9.10
C VAL A 34 16.06 -2.63 9.51
N SER A 35 16.28 -3.58 8.60
CA SER A 35 16.02 -5.00 8.81
C SER A 35 17.34 -5.78 8.69
N ASP A 36 17.46 -6.84 9.49
CA ASP A 36 18.55 -7.81 9.38
C ASP A 36 18.46 -8.63 8.07
N GLU A 37 17.32 -8.54 7.38
CA GLU A 37 17.02 -9.15 6.10
C GLU A 37 16.75 -8.11 5.03
N THR A 38 17.41 -8.26 3.89
CA THR A 38 17.15 -7.43 2.71
C THR A 38 16.88 -8.33 1.52
N CYS A 39 15.87 -7.98 0.76
CA CYS A 39 15.50 -8.61 -0.49
C CYS A 39 15.49 -7.54 -1.58
N SER A 40 15.74 -7.97 -2.82
CA SER A 40 15.43 -7.14 -3.98
C SER A 40 13.97 -7.31 -4.35
N VAL A 41 13.29 -6.22 -4.71
CA VAL A 41 11.89 -6.27 -5.14
C VAL A 41 11.83 -6.39 -6.66
N VAL A 42 11.12 -7.40 -7.16
CA VAL A 42 10.86 -7.64 -8.58
C VAL A 42 9.37 -7.51 -8.86
N ILE A 43 9.01 -7.13 -10.07
CA ILE A 43 7.63 -7.23 -10.56
C ILE A 43 7.64 -8.19 -11.75
N ASN A 44 6.88 -9.28 -11.68
CA ASN A 44 6.92 -10.35 -12.68
C ASN A 44 8.36 -10.81 -13.02
N GLY A 45 9.24 -10.88 -12.00
CA GLY A 45 10.65 -11.24 -12.15
C GLY A 45 11.57 -10.15 -12.73
N ASN A 46 11.05 -8.94 -13.01
CA ASN A 46 11.86 -7.82 -13.52
C ASN A 46 12.13 -6.77 -12.44
N GLN A 47 13.42 -6.46 -12.23
CA GLN A 47 13.88 -5.44 -11.26
C GLN A 47 13.89 -4.02 -11.83
N ALA A 48 13.98 -3.85 -13.15
CA ALA A 48 14.22 -2.56 -13.79
C ALA A 48 13.03 -2.15 -14.67
N LYS A 49 12.29 -1.13 -14.21
CA LYS A 49 11.15 -0.51 -14.93
C LYS A 49 10.14 -1.54 -15.45
N PRO A 50 9.54 -2.33 -14.55
CA PRO A 50 8.57 -3.33 -14.94
C PRO A 50 7.33 -2.70 -15.58
N VAL A 51 6.76 -3.40 -16.56
CA VAL A 51 5.56 -2.98 -17.28
C VAL A 51 4.52 -4.08 -17.17
N VAL A 52 3.33 -3.73 -16.69
CA VAL A 52 2.14 -4.59 -16.71
C VAL A 52 1.27 -4.16 -17.88
N LEU A 53 1.11 -5.03 -18.87
CA LEU A 53 0.30 -4.75 -20.05
C LEU A 53 -1.16 -5.12 -19.79
N LEU A 54 -2.03 -4.13 -19.72
CA LEU A 54 -3.47 -4.34 -19.68
C LEU A 54 -3.97 -4.82 -21.07
N PRO A 55 -4.94 -5.75 -21.12
CA PRO A 55 -5.50 -6.20 -22.39
C PRO A 55 -6.34 -5.09 -23.04
N THR A 56 -6.44 -5.08 -24.36
CA THR A 56 -7.37 -4.19 -25.05
C THR A 56 -8.81 -4.57 -24.71
N VAL A 57 -9.62 -3.60 -24.26
CA VAL A 57 -11.05 -3.79 -23.95
C VAL A 57 -11.95 -2.89 -24.80
N SER A 58 -13.22 -3.26 -24.92
CA SER A 58 -14.21 -2.46 -25.64
C SER A 58 -14.73 -1.32 -24.76
N THR A 59 -14.97 -0.14 -25.34
CA THR A 59 -15.65 0.96 -24.63
C THR A 59 -17.07 0.58 -24.19
N LYS A 60 -17.66 -0.47 -24.78
CA LYS A 60 -18.97 -1.01 -24.35
C LYS A 60 -18.90 -1.64 -22.96
N ASP A 61 -17.77 -2.25 -22.61
CA ASP A 61 -17.56 -2.90 -21.32
C ASP A 61 -17.32 -1.86 -20.20
N LEU A 62 -17.04 -0.61 -20.59
CA LEU A 62 -16.78 0.56 -19.73
C LEU A 62 -17.78 1.69 -20.03
N SER A 63 -19.04 1.32 -20.28
CA SER A 63 -20.07 2.23 -20.80
C SER A 63 -20.67 3.18 -19.75
N GLU A 64 -20.48 2.91 -18.47
CA GLU A 64 -21.00 3.69 -17.35
C GLU A 64 -20.08 3.61 -16.13
N GLN A 65 -20.18 4.61 -15.25
CA GLN A 65 -19.38 4.72 -14.04
C GLN A 65 -19.49 3.43 -13.19
N GLY A 66 -18.35 2.99 -12.65
CA GLY A 66 -18.26 1.80 -11.80
C GLY A 66 -18.06 0.49 -12.56
N LYS A 67 -18.19 0.48 -13.90
CA LYS A 67 -17.83 -0.71 -14.69
C LYS A 67 -16.33 -0.95 -14.68
N THR A 68 -15.95 -2.22 -14.70
CA THR A 68 -14.56 -2.65 -14.75
C THR A 68 -14.36 -3.68 -15.85
N ALA A 69 -13.20 -3.69 -16.48
CA ALA A 69 -12.88 -4.62 -17.56
C ALA A 69 -11.39 -4.95 -17.59
N GLY A 70 -11.05 -6.03 -18.31
CA GLY A 70 -9.66 -6.40 -18.59
C GLY A 70 -8.78 -6.65 -17.36
N PRO A 71 -9.21 -7.48 -16.39
CA PRO A 71 -8.35 -7.83 -15.26
C PRO A 71 -7.10 -8.56 -15.76
N ILE A 72 -5.94 -8.18 -15.25
CA ILE A 72 -4.66 -8.87 -15.44
C ILE A 72 -3.98 -8.99 -14.08
N THR A 73 -3.39 -10.14 -13.79
CA THR A 73 -2.60 -10.33 -12.59
C THR A 73 -1.16 -9.88 -12.81
N PHE A 74 -0.51 -9.44 -11.74
CA PHE A 74 0.92 -9.19 -11.70
C PHE A 74 1.47 -9.53 -10.31
N ASP A 75 2.68 -10.04 -10.26
CA ASP A 75 3.31 -10.48 -9.04
C ASP A 75 4.32 -9.44 -8.55
N ILE A 76 4.22 -9.11 -7.26
CA ILE A 76 5.31 -8.51 -6.49
C ILE A 76 6.13 -9.67 -5.95
N GLY A 77 7.38 -9.77 -6.36
CA GLY A 77 8.29 -10.80 -5.87
C GLY A 77 9.42 -10.20 -5.06
N LEU A 78 9.94 -11.02 -4.15
CA LEU A 78 11.20 -10.83 -3.46
C LEU A 78 12.22 -11.78 -4.05
N SER A 79 13.44 -11.30 -4.28
CA SER A 79 14.54 -12.13 -4.73
C SER A 79 15.85 -11.81 -4.01
N GLY A 80 16.72 -12.80 -3.93
CA GLY A 80 18.03 -12.66 -3.29
C GLY A 80 17.95 -12.35 -1.80
N CYS A 81 16.88 -12.77 -1.13
CA CYS A 81 16.76 -12.60 0.31
C CYS A 81 17.83 -13.42 1.04
N THR A 82 18.42 -12.83 2.08
CA THR A 82 19.40 -13.53 2.94
C THR A 82 18.74 -14.58 3.84
N GLY A 83 17.44 -14.44 4.13
CA GLY A 83 16.57 -15.38 4.83
C GLY A 83 16.98 -15.66 6.28
N SER A 84 16.07 -15.48 7.25
CA SER A 84 16.27 -16.00 8.60
C SER A 84 16.25 -17.52 8.60
N LYS A 85 17.10 -18.13 9.42
CA LYS A 85 17.19 -19.59 9.53
C LYS A 85 16.05 -20.19 10.33
N ASP A 86 15.45 -19.38 11.21
CA ASP A 86 14.64 -19.89 12.33
C ASP A 86 13.23 -19.30 12.38
N LYS A 87 12.91 -18.29 11.57
CA LYS A 87 11.63 -17.56 11.64
C LYS A 87 11.14 -17.14 10.25
N THR A 88 9.83 -17.19 10.07
CA THR A 88 9.16 -16.57 8.92
C THR A 88 9.19 -15.05 9.11
N THR A 89 9.61 -14.32 8.07
CA THR A 89 9.62 -12.86 8.07
C THR A 89 8.38 -12.34 7.38
N LYS A 90 7.64 -11.47 8.06
CA LYS A 90 6.47 -10.80 7.50
C LYS A 90 6.90 -9.55 6.77
N ILE A 91 6.52 -9.48 5.49
CA ILE A 91 6.89 -8.40 4.61
C ILE A 91 5.60 -7.84 4.00
N SER A 92 5.52 -6.52 3.94
CA SER A 92 4.36 -5.81 3.43
C SER A 92 4.73 -5.07 2.15
N THR A 93 3.97 -5.28 1.08
CA THR A 93 4.09 -4.48 -0.14
C THR A 93 3.62 -3.06 0.14
N VAL A 94 4.33 -2.07 -0.39
CA VAL A 94 3.96 -0.65 -0.31
C VAL A 94 3.74 -0.11 -1.71
N PHE A 95 2.59 0.52 -1.97
CA PHE A 95 2.31 1.24 -3.21
C PHE A 95 2.03 2.71 -2.96
N VAL A 96 2.57 3.56 -3.83
CA VAL A 96 2.27 5.01 -3.86
C VAL A 96 1.97 5.38 -5.30
N GLY A 97 0.71 5.71 -5.60
CA GLY A 97 0.31 6.12 -6.94
C GLY A 97 0.90 7.49 -7.33
N ASN A 98 1.35 7.66 -8.57
CA ASN A 98 1.88 8.94 -9.03
C ASN A 98 0.77 9.96 -9.31
N GLN A 99 -0.34 9.50 -9.88
CA GLN A 99 -1.54 10.30 -10.15
C GLN A 99 -2.73 9.56 -9.57
N VAL A 100 -3.11 9.87 -8.33
CA VAL A 100 -4.24 9.21 -7.67
C VAL A 100 -5.50 10.04 -7.85
N THR A 101 -6.61 9.39 -8.22
CA THR A 101 -7.91 10.05 -8.38
C THR A 101 -8.72 10.01 -7.09
N SER A 102 -9.83 10.74 -7.04
CA SER A 102 -10.74 10.73 -5.88
C SER A 102 -11.37 9.36 -5.60
N ASN A 103 -11.34 8.44 -6.57
CA ASN A 103 -11.82 7.07 -6.40
C ASN A 103 -10.78 6.15 -5.74
N GLY A 104 -9.58 6.66 -5.45
CA GLY A 104 -8.46 5.86 -4.94
C GLY A 104 -7.72 5.05 -6.01
N ASN A 105 -8.08 5.21 -7.28
CA ASN A 105 -7.44 4.53 -8.41
C ASN A 105 -6.29 5.35 -8.99
N LEU A 106 -5.53 4.75 -9.91
CA LEU A 106 -4.54 5.46 -10.72
C LEU A 106 -5.23 6.17 -11.90
N GLY A 107 -5.00 7.47 -12.00
CA GLY A 107 -5.50 8.30 -13.09
C GLY A 107 -4.81 7.97 -14.42
N ASN A 108 -5.60 7.94 -15.49
CA ASN A 108 -5.08 7.74 -16.83
C ASN A 108 -4.31 8.98 -17.33
N THR A 109 -3.09 8.79 -17.81
CA THR A 109 -2.27 9.81 -18.50
C THR A 109 -2.20 9.61 -20.02
N GLY A 110 -2.84 8.56 -20.54
CA GLY A 110 -3.05 8.34 -21.97
C GLY A 110 -4.22 9.17 -22.54
N SER A 111 -4.66 8.83 -23.75
CA SER A 111 -5.68 9.61 -24.46
C SER A 111 -7.12 9.19 -24.20
N ALA A 112 -7.38 8.01 -23.62
CA ALA A 112 -8.73 7.57 -23.28
C ALA A 112 -9.33 8.43 -22.17
N LYS A 113 -10.61 8.78 -22.29
CA LYS A 113 -11.34 9.55 -21.25
C LYS A 113 -12.28 8.66 -20.45
N ASN A 114 -12.59 9.11 -19.24
CA ASN A 114 -13.50 8.46 -18.30
C ASN A 114 -13.07 7.04 -17.89
N VAL A 115 -11.75 6.80 -17.86
CA VAL A 115 -11.13 5.53 -17.49
C VAL A 115 -9.95 5.78 -16.56
N GLU A 116 -9.84 4.93 -15.55
CA GLU A 116 -8.76 4.84 -14.58
C GLU A 116 -8.21 3.41 -14.55
N VAL A 117 -7.09 3.19 -13.86
CA VAL A 117 -6.56 1.86 -13.55
C VAL A 117 -6.77 1.59 -12.06
N GLN A 118 -7.58 0.57 -11.76
CA GLN A 118 -7.82 0.10 -10.40
C GLN A 118 -6.92 -1.09 -10.10
N LEU A 119 -6.34 -1.08 -8.90
CA LEU A 119 -5.60 -2.21 -8.36
C LEU A 119 -6.49 -2.95 -7.34
N LEU A 120 -6.37 -4.28 -7.33
CA LEU A 120 -6.93 -5.15 -6.31
C LEU A 120 -5.78 -5.82 -5.56
N ASP A 121 -5.95 -5.98 -4.25
CA ASP A 121 -5.00 -6.66 -3.38
C ASP A 121 -5.01 -8.19 -3.59
N THR A 122 -4.22 -8.89 -2.79
CA THR A 122 -4.08 -10.35 -2.83
C THR A 122 -5.36 -11.11 -2.47
N SER A 123 -6.32 -10.45 -1.81
CA SER A 123 -7.67 -10.93 -1.51
C SER A 123 -8.69 -10.58 -2.60
N GLY A 124 -8.31 -9.79 -3.60
CA GLY A 124 -9.19 -9.32 -4.66
C GLY A 124 -9.99 -8.06 -4.30
N GLU A 125 -9.66 -7.40 -3.18
CA GLU A 125 -10.35 -6.19 -2.73
C GLU A 125 -9.72 -4.94 -3.36
N PRO A 126 -10.51 -3.91 -3.73
CA PRO A 126 -9.97 -2.67 -4.28
C PRO A 126 -9.01 -1.95 -3.34
N ILE A 127 -7.83 -1.61 -3.85
CA ILE A 127 -6.85 -0.78 -3.14
C ILE A 127 -7.22 0.69 -3.31
N ASN A 128 -7.35 1.40 -2.19
CA ASN A 128 -7.44 2.87 -2.20
C ASN A 128 -6.05 3.49 -2.03
N LEU A 129 -5.56 4.17 -3.06
CA LEU A 129 -4.23 4.79 -3.08
C LEU A 129 -4.19 6.24 -2.56
N THR A 130 -5.29 6.84 -2.07
CA THR A 130 -5.31 8.27 -1.68
C THR A 130 -4.32 8.62 -0.58
N GLY A 131 -3.94 7.65 0.26
CA GLY A 131 -2.89 7.78 1.28
C GLY A 131 -1.69 6.87 1.03
N GLY A 132 -1.54 6.34 -0.19
CA GLY A 132 -0.74 5.15 -0.44
C GLY A 132 -1.43 3.87 0.07
N PHE A 133 -0.77 2.74 -0.12
CA PHE A 133 -1.20 1.43 0.33
C PHE A 133 -0.04 0.71 1.00
N THR A 134 -0.34 -0.03 2.04
CA THR A 134 0.59 -0.97 2.68
C THR A 134 -0.17 -2.26 2.93
N GLY A 135 0.31 -3.35 2.36
CA GLY A 135 -0.24 -4.69 2.61
C GLY A 135 -0.07 -5.07 4.09
N ASP A 136 -0.75 -6.13 4.50
CA ASP A 136 -0.65 -6.63 5.87
C ASP A 136 0.05 -7.99 5.91
N GLY A 137 1.37 -7.98 5.72
CA GLY A 137 2.14 -9.23 5.65
C GLY A 137 1.73 -10.09 4.45
N ASP A 138 1.40 -9.45 3.34
CA ASP A 138 0.98 -10.08 2.09
C ASP A 138 2.13 -10.86 1.42
N LEU A 139 3.37 -10.57 1.82
CA LEU A 139 4.56 -11.34 1.51
C LEU A 139 5.05 -12.05 2.78
N GLN A 140 5.28 -13.35 2.68
CA GLN A 140 5.88 -14.14 3.76
C GLN A 140 7.12 -14.82 3.23
N LEU A 141 8.27 -14.50 3.83
CA LEU A 141 9.53 -15.17 3.54
C LEU A 141 9.72 -16.28 4.57
N GLU A 142 9.57 -17.52 4.14
CA GLU A 142 9.75 -18.68 5.01
C GLU A 142 11.22 -18.88 5.43
N PRO A 143 11.48 -19.59 6.54
CA PRO A 143 12.84 -19.88 6.98
C PRO A 143 13.68 -20.52 5.88
N ASN A 144 14.88 -20.00 5.65
CA ASN A 144 15.82 -20.41 4.59
C ASN A 144 15.30 -20.23 3.15
N ALA A 145 14.19 -19.54 2.94
CA ALA A 145 13.74 -19.14 1.60
C ALA A 145 14.52 -17.90 1.14
N SER A 146 14.80 -17.85 -0.17
CA SER A 146 15.45 -16.70 -0.82
C SER A 146 14.49 -15.85 -1.65
N GLU A 147 13.23 -16.29 -1.77
CA GLU A 147 12.21 -15.70 -2.63
C GLU A 147 10.82 -15.83 -1.97
N ALA A 148 9.95 -14.87 -2.24
CA ALA A 148 8.53 -14.90 -1.90
C ALA A 148 7.77 -14.07 -2.93
N SER A 149 6.46 -14.28 -3.10
CA SER A 149 5.65 -13.47 -4.01
C SER A 149 4.23 -13.23 -3.51
N ALA A 150 3.66 -12.12 -3.95
CA ALA A 150 2.28 -11.71 -3.71
C ALA A 150 1.66 -11.30 -5.05
N THR A 151 0.51 -11.89 -5.38
CA THR A 151 -0.18 -11.65 -6.66
C THR A 151 -1.27 -10.61 -6.48
N TYR A 152 -1.19 -9.55 -7.27
CA TYR A 152 -2.15 -8.45 -7.33
C TYR A 152 -2.89 -8.47 -8.67
N THR A 153 -3.98 -7.72 -8.77
CA THR A 153 -4.71 -7.54 -10.04
C THR A 153 -4.78 -6.08 -10.42
N ALA A 154 -4.56 -5.76 -11.70
CA ALA A 154 -4.89 -4.47 -12.28
C ALA A 154 -6.07 -4.63 -13.25
N ARG A 155 -6.97 -3.65 -13.28
CA ARG A 155 -8.11 -3.63 -14.22
C ARG A 155 -8.47 -2.19 -14.59
N TYR A 156 -9.16 -2.02 -15.71
CA TYR A 156 -9.79 -0.73 -16.03
C TYR A 156 -10.95 -0.45 -15.08
N TYR A 157 -11.13 0.80 -14.71
CA TYR A 157 -12.30 1.30 -13.98
C TYR A 157 -12.88 2.49 -14.72
N SER A 158 -14.19 2.46 -15.00
CA SER A 158 -14.91 3.52 -15.69
C SER A 158 -15.38 4.58 -14.69
N THR A 159 -15.10 5.85 -14.97
CA THR A 159 -15.65 6.99 -14.22
C THR A 159 -16.88 7.62 -14.88
N GLY A 160 -17.34 7.01 -15.98
CA GLY A 160 -18.39 7.49 -16.87
C GLY A 160 -18.22 6.82 -18.23
N LYS A 161 -19.02 7.18 -19.24
CA LYS A 161 -18.91 6.55 -20.57
C LYS A 161 -17.50 6.69 -21.16
N ALA A 162 -16.76 5.59 -21.24
CA ALA A 162 -15.38 5.58 -21.71
C ALA A 162 -15.28 6.02 -23.18
N GLU A 163 -14.27 6.85 -23.47
CA GLU A 163 -13.88 7.19 -24.84
C GLU A 163 -12.67 6.37 -25.26
N ALA A 164 -12.60 5.99 -26.53
CA ALA A 164 -11.47 5.22 -27.06
C ALA A 164 -10.16 6.03 -26.99
N GLY A 165 -9.07 5.36 -26.66
CA GLY A 165 -7.75 5.95 -26.58
C GLY A 165 -6.78 5.05 -25.84
N THR A 166 -5.58 5.55 -25.58
CA THR A 166 -4.57 4.83 -24.80
C THR A 166 -4.81 4.99 -23.31
N VAL A 167 -4.41 3.99 -22.54
CA VAL A 167 -4.36 4.06 -21.08
C VAL A 167 -2.92 3.86 -20.62
N ALA A 168 -2.47 4.77 -19.76
CA ALA A 168 -1.18 4.71 -19.10
C ALA A 168 -1.33 5.21 -17.67
N ALA A 169 -0.66 4.55 -16.73
CA ALA A 169 -0.67 4.89 -15.31
C ALA A 169 0.65 4.43 -14.70
N THR A 170 1.09 5.11 -13.63
CA THR A 170 2.33 4.77 -12.93
C THR A 170 2.13 4.85 -11.42
N LEU A 171 2.87 4.00 -10.72
CA LEU A 171 3.00 3.99 -9.26
C LEU A 171 4.46 3.72 -8.89
N GLN A 172 4.82 4.09 -7.66
CA GLN A 172 6.03 3.66 -6.99
C GLN A 172 5.71 2.49 -6.07
N TYR A 173 6.64 1.54 -5.97
CA TYR A 173 6.50 0.37 -5.12
C TYR A 173 7.74 0.20 -4.23
N ALA A 174 7.51 -0.37 -3.06
CA ALA A 174 8.54 -0.76 -2.10
C ALA A 174 8.05 -1.95 -1.27
N VAL A 175 8.88 -2.42 -0.35
CA VAL A 175 8.48 -3.37 0.69
C VAL A 175 8.93 -2.87 2.06
N SER A 176 8.22 -3.27 3.10
CA SER A 176 8.53 -2.99 4.50
C SER A 176 8.55 -4.30 5.28
N TYR A 177 9.56 -4.51 6.11
CA TYR A 177 9.71 -5.67 6.98
C TYR A 177 9.11 -5.35 8.35
N LYS A 178 8.27 -6.24 8.87
CA LYS A 178 7.63 -6.08 10.19
C LYS A 178 8.17 -7.07 11.21
#